data_AF-A0A131Z8E1-F1
#
_entry.id   AF-A0A131Z8E1-F1
#
_cell.length_a   1.000
_cell.length_b   1.000
_cell.length_c   1.000
_cell.angle_alpha   90.00
_cell.angle_beta   90.00
_cell.angle_gamma   90.00
#
_symmetry.space_group_name_H-M   'P 1'
#
loop_
_entity.id
_entity.type
_entity.pdbx_description
1 polymer ?
#
loop_
_entity_poly.entity_id
_entity_poly.type
_entity_poly.pdbx_seq_one_letter_code
_entity_poly.pdbx_strand_id
1 'polypeptide(L)'
;DIMATQGYRDAGYQFVNVDDCWMADERDFDGHLRPNATRFPNGIKALAAYIHDKGLKFGIYQDSGLKTCAGYPGALCHYVNDARTYADWGVDMVKLDGCNLNPRLMDILYPAYTQSLNRTGRPIVFSCSWPAYQVDLGMKPNYRAIAHSCNLWRYYDDISDSWDSVLSILDYYASVQDTLIRASGPGRWSDPDMLIIGNYGLSYDQSKAQMALWAIMAAPLFMSVDLRTIRPEFKEILLNRQIIAVNQDPLGKMGRRIVSVNGIEVWARPLTPVTDEGFPSAAIVLFNRRHIGGPVRVTLQLNSIGLTNPHGYKVWDLYDPHATPVVFKPFEDIPSTVNPSGVVMLRAEPVPAPRPPPQPQQPAGTAPGGGGGVAVVVTKGGPEGGVKGGAGGAPGGELAIGGGAIGGGAGAVPGAGPGVIGVNVGGQGGGVGGGVGIGGGVGAGAGGAGGGAGVSLIGGGGAGAGGSPSGIGGNVANALEAPAAAAAAAAKAEEAISVSGVKGENGVKGGV
;
A
#
# COMPACT_ATOMS: atom_id res chain seq x y z
N ASP A 1 -3.92 -15.33 25.06
CA ASP A 1 -2.84 -15.94 25.89
C ASP A 1 -1.58 -16.29 25.11
N ILE A 2 -1.55 -17.37 24.32
CA ILE A 2 -0.31 -17.86 23.68
C ILE A 2 0.47 -16.76 22.94
N MET A 3 -0.22 -15.87 22.20
CA MET A 3 0.45 -14.76 21.53
C MET A 3 1.21 -13.83 22.49
N ALA A 4 0.70 -13.60 23.69
CA ALA A 4 1.29 -12.72 24.70
C ALA A 4 2.34 -13.41 25.59
N THR A 5 2.34 -14.75 25.68
CA THR A 5 3.26 -15.51 26.56
C THR A 5 4.33 -16.31 25.83
N GLN A 6 4.17 -16.55 24.52
CA GLN A 6 5.09 -17.37 23.72
C GLN A 6 5.88 -16.58 22.65
N GLY A 7 6.00 -15.27 22.80
CA GLY A 7 6.89 -14.41 22.02
C GLY A 7 6.30 -13.81 20.73
N TYR A 8 5.09 -14.21 20.29
CA TYR A 8 4.47 -13.65 19.07
C TYR A 8 4.21 -12.15 19.17
N ARG A 9 3.60 -11.68 20.27
CA ARG A 9 3.39 -10.24 20.55
C ARG A 9 4.70 -9.49 20.52
N ASP A 10 5.72 -10.03 21.19
CA ASP A 10 7.03 -9.41 21.33
C ASP A 10 7.85 -9.49 20.02
N ALA A 11 7.45 -10.32 19.06
CA ALA A 11 7.96 -10.36 17.69
C ALA A 11 7.21 -9.38 16.75
N GLY A 12 6.01 -8.93 17.11
CA GLY A 12 5.24 -7.94 16.36
C GLY A 12 3.80 -8.35 16.03
N TYR A 13 3.39 -9.58 16.32
CA TYR A 13 2.01 -10.06 16.07
C TYR A 13 1.05 -9.49 17.12
N GLN A 14 0.43 -8.34 16.81
CA GLN A 14 -0.38 -7.58 17.75
C GLN A 14 -1.89 -7.84 17.64
N PHE A 15 -2.40 -8.31 16.51
CA PHE A 15 -3.83 -8.43 16.25
C PHE A 15 -4.35 -9.87 16.44
N VAL A 16 -5.45 -10.00 17.18
CA VAL A 16 -6.26 -11.22 17.31
C VAL A 16 -7.57 -10.94 16.59
N ASN A 17 -7.75 -11.53 15.41
CA ASN A 17 -8.88 -11.26 14.53
C ASN A 17 -9.87 -12.43 14.56
N VAL A 18 -11.15 -12.11 14.75
CA VAL A 18 -12.27 -13.04 14.56
C VAL A 18 -12.83 -12.85 13.16
N ASP A 19 -12.82 -13.92 12.36
CA ASP A 19 -13.38 -13.94 11.00
C ASP A 19 -14.90 -14.24 10.99
N ASP A 20 -15.48 -14.69 9.87
CA ASP A 20 -16.92 -14.98 9.75
C ASP A 20 -17.44 -16.00 10.79
N CYS A 21 -18.76 -16.18 10.84
CA CYS A 21 -19.49 -17.06 11.74
C CYS A 21 -19.52 -16.64 13.22
N TRP A 22 -19.08 -15.46 13.63
CA TRP A 22 -19.13 -15.05 15.05
C TRP A 22 -20.52 -14.63 15.56
N MET A 23 -21.39 -14.21 14.64
CA MET A 23 -22.69 -13.59 14.92
C MET A 23 -23.74 -14.60 15.40
N ALA A 24 -24.80 -14.09 16.02
CA ALA A 24 -26.08 -14.77 16.06
C ALA A 24 -26.74 -14.69 14.67
N ASP A 25 -27.70 -15.58 14.42
CA ASP A 25 -28.36 -15.69 13.10
C ASP A 25 -29.18 -14.44 12.73
N GLU A 26 -29.58 -13.66 13.74
CA GLU A 26 -30.38 -12.44 13.62
C GLU A 26 -29.83 -11.29 14.48
N ARG A 27 -29.93 -10.07 13.93
CA ARG A 27 -29.81 -8.80 14.68
C ARG A 27 -30.86 -8.72 15.79
N ASP A 28 -30.72 -7.78 16.73
CA ASP A 28 -31.81 -7.47 17.66
C ASP A 28 -32.88 -6.57 17.02
N PHE A 29 -33.92 -6.23 17.81
CA PHE A 29 -35.06 -5.43 17.38
C PHE A 29 -34.67 -4.01 16.93
N ASP A 30 -33.61 -3.45 17.51
CA ASP A 30 -33.07 -2.12 17.16
C ASP A 30 -32.07 -2.20 15.99
N GLY A 31 -31.83 -3.40 15.46
CA GLY A 31 -30.99 -3.66 14.29
C GLY A 31 -29.50 -3.78 14.61
N HIS A 32 -29.10 -3.90 15.88
CA HIS A 32 -27.70 -4.12 16.26
C HIS A 32 -27.27 -5.57 16.06
N LEU A 33 -25.98 -5.75 15.78
CA LEU A 33 -25.36 -7.07 15.73
C LEU A 33 -25.27 -7.68 17.13
N ARG A 34 -25.57 -8.98 17.22
CA ARG A 34 -25.35 -9.79 18.40
C ARG A 34 -24.33 -10.89 18.08
N PRO A 35 -23.38 -11.20 18.99
CA PRO A 35 -22.59 -12.42 18.86
C PRO A 35 -23.44 -13.64 19.21
N ASN A 36 -23.01 -14.82 18.75
CA ASN A 36 -23.66 -16.07 19.12
C ASN A 36 -23.53 -16.32 20.64
N ALA A 37 -24.64 -16.27 21.38
CA ALA A 37 -24.62 -16.33 22.85
C ALA A 37 -24.05 -17.64 23.42
N THR A 38 -24.13 -18.75 22.70
CA THR A 38 -23.55 -20.03 23.14
C THR A 38 -22.03 -20.05 23.01
N ARG A 39 -21.48 -19.43 21.95
CA ARG A 39 -20.04 -19.42 21.64
C ARG A 39 -19.31 -18.21 22.23
N PHE A 40 -20.01 -17.11 22.46
CA PHE A 40 -19.52 -15.87 23.06
C PHE A 40 -20.42 -15.42 24.23
N PRO A 41 -20.57 -16.23 25.30
CA PRO A 41 -21.53 -15.96 26.38
C PRO A 41 -21.26 -14.65 27.15
N ASN A 42 -20.01 -14.17 27.15
CA ASN A 42 -19.62 -12.90 27.76
C ASN A 42 -19.71 -11.70 26.78
N GLY A 43 -20.07 -11.93 25.52
CA GLY A 43 -20.14 -10.92 24.47
C GLY A 43 -18.77 -10.43 23.95
N ILE A 44 -18.81 -9.70 22.84
CA ILE A 44 -17.60 -9.21 22.15
C ILE A 44 -16.83 -8.17 22.97
N LYS A 45 -17.52 -7.26 23.66
CA LYS A 45 -16.88 -6.22 24.48
C LYS A 45 -15.99 -6.80 25.60
N ALA A 46 -16.41 -7.91 26.21
CA ALA A 46 -15.59 -8.61 27.20
C ALA A 46 -14.38 -9.31 26.56
N LEU A 47 -14.54 -9.89 25.37
CA LEU A 47 -13.43 -10.49 24.61
C LEU A 47 -12.40 -9.43 24.18
N ALA A 48 -12.85 -8.27 23.68
CA ALA A 48 -11.97 -7.16 23.32
C ALA A 48 -11.17 -6.67 24.55
N ALA A 49 -11.85 -6.41 25.67
CA ALA A 49 -11.19 -6.02 26.92
C ALA A 49 -10.16 -7.06 27.41
N TYR A 50 -10.47 -8.36 27.28
CA TYR A 50 -9.54 -9.44 27.62
C TYR A 50 -8.30 -9.45 26.70
N ILE A 51 -8.47 -9.18 25.41
CA ILE A 51 -7.36 -9.09 24.44
C ILE A 51 -6.50 -7.85 24.74
N HIS A 52 -7.12 -6.71 25.06
CA HIS A 52 -6.43 -5.48 25.45
C HIS A 52 -5.60 -5.64 26.73
N ASP A 53 -6.11 -6.36 27.73
CA ASP A 53 -5.37 -6.71 28.97
C ASP A 53 -4.06 -7.48 28.68
N LYS A 54 -3.98 -8.23 27.57
CA LYS A 54 -2.75 -8.92 27.15
C LYS A 54 -1.79 -8.04 26.33
N GLY A 55 -2.11 -6.76 26.14
CA GLY A 55 -1.35 -5.84 25.27
C GLY A 55 -1.49 -6.18 23.79
N LEU A 56 -2.62 -6.78 23.40
CA LEU A 56 -2.98 -7.12 22.03
C LEU A 56 -4.12 -6.22 21.54
N LYS A 57 -4.44 -6.32 20.25
CA LYS A 57 -5.51 -5.60 19.56
C LYS A 57 -6.55 -6.59 19.05
N PHE A 58 -7.82 -6.19 19.05
CA PHE A 58 -8.92 -7.07 18.64
C PHE A 58 -9.46 -6.67 17.26
N GLY A 59 -9.50 -7.61 16.32
CA GLY A 59 -10.16 -7.44 15.03
C GLY A 59 -11.44 -8.27 14.91
N ILE A 60 -12.39 -7.78 14.12
CA ILE A 60 -13.66 -8.45 13.85
C ILE A 60 -13.98 -8.46 12.36
N TYR A 61 -14.87 -9.35 11.95
CA TYR A 61 -15.35 -9.50 10.59
C TYR A 61 -16.76 -8.96 10.40
N GLN A 62 -17.02 -8.44 9.21
CA GLN A 62 -18.34 -8.15 8.67
C GLN A 62 -18.33 -8.30 7.14
N ASP A 63 -19.50 -8.32 6.51
CA ASP A 63 -19.68 -8.28 5.06
C ASP A 63 -20.46 -7.01 4.64
N SER A 64 -20.07 -6.41 3.51
CA SER A 64 -20.68 -5.21 2.92
C SER A 64 -22.09 -5.45 2.34
N GLY A 65 -22.43 -6.70 2.03
CA GLY A 65 -23.70 -7.12 1.43
C GLY A 65 -24.84 -7.38 2.43
N LEU A 66 -25.87 -8.10 1.95
CA LEU A 66 -27.06 -8.45 2.75
C LEU A 66 -26.80 -9.55 3.79
N LYS A 67 -25.85 -10.44 3.50
CA LYS A 67 -25.42 -11.55 4.34
C LYS A 67 -23.91 -11.73 4.22
N THR A 68 -23.28 -12.27 5.25
CA THR A 68 -21.90 -12.78 5.16
C THR A 68 -21.80 -13.96 4.21
N CYS A 69 -20.58 -14.35 3.84
CA CYS A 69 -20.35 -15.52 3.00
C CYS A 69 -20.93 -16.81 3.62
N ALA A 70 -20.86 -16.97 4.94
CA ALA A 70 -21.50 -18.07 5.67
C ALA A 70 -23.00 -17.84 6.00
N GLY A 71 -23.59 -16.73 5.56
CA GLY A 71 -25.04 -16.48 5.63
C GLY A 71 -25.54 -15.71 6.85
N TYR A 72 -24.65 -15.16 7.71
CA TYR A 72 -25.00 -14.34 8.88
C TYR A 72 -25.42 -12.92 8.47
N PRO A 73 -25.97 -12.07 9.38
CA PRO A 73 -26.44 -10.72 9.03
C PRO A 73 -25.34 -9.78 8.49
N GLY A 74 -25.42 -9.43 7.20
CA GLY A 74 -24.50 -8.49 6.56
C GLY A 74 -24.78 -7.03 6.95
N ALA A 75 -23.92 -6.12 6.52
CA ALA A 75 -23.96 -4.71 6.92
C ALA A 75 -24.74 -3.78 5.99
N LEU A 76 -25.20 -4.23 4.82
CA LEU A 76 -25.94 -3.34 3.90
C LEU A 76 -27.13 -2.68 4.62
N CYS A 77 -27.26 -1.36 4.50
CA CYS A 77 -28.19 -0.50 5.26
C CYS A 77 -27.89 -0.31 6.77
N HIS A 78 -26.88 -0.97 7.33
CA HIS A 78 -26.51 -0.92 8.76
C HIS A 78 -25.14 -0.27 9.06
N TYR A 79 -24.36 0.16 8.06
CA TYR A 79 -22.96 0.63 8.21
C TYR A 79 -22.70 1.59 9.39
N VAL A 80 -23.59 2.57 9.62
CA VAL A 80 -23.43 3.55 10.72
C VAL A 80 -23.67 2.91 12.10
N ASN A 81 -24.64 2.00 12.21
CA ASN A 81 -24.95 1.31 13.47
C ASN A 81 -23.89 0.24 13.78
N ASP A 82 -23.44 -0.49 12.77
CA ASP A 82 -22.38 -1.50 12.90
C ASP A 82 -21.06 -0.83 13.31
N ALA A 83 -20.64 0.25 12.64
CA ALA A 83 -19.44 1.01 12.99
C ALA A 83 -19.46 1.50 14.45
N ARG A 84 -20.59 2.06 14.91
CA ARG A 84 -20.77 2.46 16.32
C ARG A 84 -20.64 1.26 17.26
N THR A 85 -21.32 0.16 16.95
CA THR A 85 -21.30 -1.09 17.74
C THR A 85 -19.85 -1.60 17.92
N TYR A 86 -19.03 -1.59 16.86
CA TYR A 86 -17.62 -1.98 16.96
C TYR A 86 -16.79 -1.01 17.80
N ALA A 87 -17.01 0.30 17.67
CA ALA A 87 -16.33 1.30 18.50
C ALA A 87 -16.69 1.16 19.99
N ASP A 88 -17.98 0.95 20.30
CA ASP A 88 -18.49 0.73 21.65
C ASP A 88 -18.00 -0.57 22.29
N TRP A 89 -17.72 -1.60 21.48
CA TRP A 89 -17.08 -2.85 21.91
C TRP A 89 -15.56 -2.74 22.03
N GLY A 90 -14.93 -1.69 21.51
CA GLY A 90 -13.47 -1.50 21.55
C GLY A 90 -12.70 -2.23 20.45
N VAL A 91 -13.33 -2.53 19.31
CA VAL A 91 -12.66 -3.14 18.15
C VAL A 91 -11.55 -2.23 17.60
N ASP A 92 -10.40 -2.81 17.25
CA ASP A 92 -9.24 -2.12 16.69
C ASP A 92 -9.06 -2.35 15.18
N MET A 93 -9.72 -3.37 14.61
CA MET A 93 -9.67 -3.70 13.20
C MET A 93 -11.00 -4.28 12.70
N VAL A 94 -11.42 -3.92 11.50
CA VAL A 94 -12.56 -4.56 10.80
C VAL A 94 -12.09 -5.09 9.45
N LYS A 95 -12.28 -6.39 9.20
CA LYS A 95 -12.33 -6.96 7.85
C LYS A 95 -13.76 -6.79 7.33
N LEU A 96 -13.92 -6.14 6.18
CA LEU A 96 -15.20 -6.05 5.48
C LEU A 96 -15.12 -6.84 4.17
N ASP A 97 -15.98 -7.84 4.09
CA ASP A 97 -16.12 -8.76 2.98
C ASP A 97 -17.16 -8.29 1.95
N GLY A 98 -17.41 -9.09 0.91
CA GLY A 98 -18.21 -8.66 -0.25
C GLY A 98 -19.21 -9.68 -0.81
N CYS A 99 -19.51 -10.77 -0.09
CA CYS A 99 -20.54 -11.71 -0.50
C CYS A 99 -21.92 -11.06 -0.51
N ASN A 100 -22.86 -11.64 -1.26
CA ASN A 100 -24.26 -11.17 -1.31
C ASN A 100 -24.41 -9.66 -1.67
N LEU A 101 -23.45 -9.12 -2.41
CA LEU A 101 -23.40 -7.75 -2.94
C LEU A 101 -23.01 -7.77 -4.43
N ASN A 102 -23.52 -6.81 -5.21
CA ASN A 102 -23.06 -6.60 -6.59
C ASN A 102 -21.69 -5.87 -6.57
N PRO A 103 -20.58 -6.45 -7.07
CA PRO A 103 -19.25 -5.83 -6.97
C PRO A 103 -19.12 -4.49 -7.71
N ARG A 104 -20.06 -4.15 -8.61
CA ARG A 104 -20.16 -2.83 -9.25
C ARG A 104 -20.59 -1.70 -8.31
N LEU A 105 -21.11 -2.02 -7.12
CA LEU A 105 -21.49 -1.05 -6.10
C LEU A 105 -20.36 -0.79 -5.07
N MET A 106 -19.30 -1.59 -5.08
CA MET A 106 -18.23 -1.51 -4.07
C MET A 106 -17.46 -0.19 -4.12
N ASP A 107 -17.29 0.41 -5.31
CA ASP A 107 -16.77 1.77 -5.52
C ASP A 107 -17.53 2.88 -4.76
N ILE A 108 -18.75 2.61 -4.32
CA ILE A 108 -19.59 3.53 -3.53
C ILE A 108 -19.65 3.08 -2.07
N LEU A 109 -19.88 1.78 -1.85
CA LEU A 109 -20.23 1.24 -0.53
C LEU A 109 -19.04 1.09 0.43
N TYR A 110 -17.86 0.68 -0.06
CA TYR A 110 -16.67 0.58 0.79
C TYR A 110 -16.18 1.97 1.29
N PRO A 111 -16.15 3.02 0.44
CA PRO A 111 -15.92 4.39 0.92
C PRO A 111 -16.98 4.89 1.92
N ALA A 112 -18.26 4.52 1.75
CA ALA A 112 -19.32 4.86 2.71
C ALA A 112 -19.13 4.14 4.06
N TYR A 113 -18.61 2.91 4.05
CA TYR A 113 -18.23 2.19 5.27
C TYR A 113 -17.04 2.85 5.98
N THR A 114 -16.02 3.26 5.21
CA THR A 114 -14.87 4.04 5.73
C THR A 114 -15.32 5.32 6.44
N GLN A 115 -16.26 6.06 5.84
CA GLN A 115 -16.86 7.23 6.48
C GLN A 115 -17.62 6.88 7.76
N SER A 116 -18.30 5.73 7.80
CA SER A 116 -19.03 5.26 8.98
C SER A 116 -18.09 4.93 10.13
N LEU A 117 -16.97 4.24 9.86
CA LEU A 117 -15.89 3.98 10.82
C LEU A 117 -15.28 5.29 11.35
N ASN A 118 -14.89 6.20 10.46
CA ASN A 118 -14.29 7.48 10.84
C ASN A 118 -15.21 8.35 11.72
N ARG A 119 -16.53 8.32 11.48
CA ARG A 119 -17.53 9.06 12.30
C ARG A 119 -17.64 8.57 13.74
N THR A 120 -17.09 7.39 14.09
CA THR A 120 -17.04 6.92 15.48
C THR A 120 -16.00 7.64 16.34
N GLY A 121 -15.01 8.28 15.72
CA GLY A 121 -13.86 8.85 16.40
C GLY A 121 -12.84 7.83 16.94
N ARG A 122 -13.11 6.52 16.85
CA ARG A 122 -12.14 5.46 17.20
C ARG A 122 -11.26 5.14 15.98
N PRO A 123 -9.92 5.10 16.12
CA PRO A 123 -9.05 4.53 15.10
C PRO A 123 -9.30 3.02 14.98
N ILE A 124 -9.82 2.59 13.82
CA ILE A 124 -10.09 1.19 13.48
C ILE A 124 -9.39 0.90 12.16
N VAL A 125 -8.50 -0.10 12.14
CA VAL A 125 -7.82 -0.54 10.91
C VAL A 125 -8.84 -1.18 9.98
N PHE A 126 -8.93 -0.70 8.74
CA PHE A 126 -9.93 -1.18 7.78
C PHE A 126 -9.29 -2.09 6.72
N SER A 127 -9.63 -3.37 6.75
CA SER A 127 -9.29 -4.35 5.70
C SER A 127 -10.48 -4.56 4.77
N CYS A 128 -10.23 -4.50 3.46
CA CYS A 128 -11.25 -4.52 2.43
C CYS A 128 -11.08 -5.71 1.48
N SER A 129 -12.09 -6.57 1.35
CA SER A 129 -12.11 -7.59 0.29
C SER A 129 -12.47 -7.05 -1.10
N TRP A 130 -12.87 -5.78 -1.21
CA TRP A 130 -13.34 -5.12 -2.44
C TRP A 130 -12.62 -5.54 -3.74
N PRO A 131 -11.29 -5.42 -3.90
CA PRO A 131 -10.67 -5.73 -5.18
C PRO A 131 -10.80 -7.20 -5.60
N ALA A 132 -10.80 -8.18 -4.68
CA ALA A 132 -10.98 -9.60 -5.01
C ALA A 132 -12.30 -9.84 -5.78
N TYR A 133 -13.45 -9.47 -5.20
CA TYR A 133 -14.77 -9.62 -5.85
C TYR A 133 -14.91 -8.88 -7.19
N GLN A 134 -14.13 -7.82 -7.42
CA GLN A 134 -14.08 -7.16 -8.72
C GLN A 134 -13.20 -7.93 -9.72
N VAL A 135 -12.06 -8.47 -9.27
CA VAL A 135 -11.17 -9.32 -10.08
C VAL A 135 -11.89 -10.60 -10.53
N ASP A 136 -12.67 -11.24 -9.66
CA ASP A 136 -13.44 -12.46 -9.95
C ASP A 136 -14.43 -12.27 -11.12
N LEU A 137 -14.96 -11.05 -11.28
CA LEU A 137 -15.84 -10.67 -12.39
C LEU A 137 -15.09 -10.10 -13.61
N GLY A 138 -13.76 -10.21 -13.65
CA GLY A 138 -12.91 -9.67 -14.71
C GLY A 138 -12.89 -8.13 -14.77
N MET A 139 -13.32 -7.44 -13.71
CA MET A 139 -13.26 -5.99 -13.62
C MET A 139 -11.83 -5.54 -13.29
N LYS A 140 -11.54 -4.24 -13.51
CA LYS A 140 -10.25 -3.63 -13.15
C LYS A 140 -10.46 -2.75 -11.91
N PRO A 141 -9.99 -3.16 -10.71
CA PRO A 141 -10.24 -2.41 -9.49
C PRO A 141 -9.59 -1.02 -9.51
N ASN A 142 -10.29 -0.03 -8.96
CA ASN A 142 -9.77 1.33 -8.82
C ASN A 142 -8.84 1.43 -7.59
N TYR A 143 -7.62 0.93 -7.72
CA TYR A 143 -6.64 0.91 -6.64
C TYR A 143 -6.34 2.30 -6.04
N ARG A 144 -6.58 3.41 -6.75
CA ARG A 144 -6.47 4.76 -6.16
C ARG A 144 -7.58 5.06 -5.16
N ALA A 145 -8.80 4.63 -5.43
CA ALA A 145 -9.94 4.78 -4.52
C ALA A 145 -9.84 3.81 -3.33
N ILE A 146 -9.44 2.56 -3.60
CA ILE A 146 -9.18 1.55 -2.57
C ILE A 146 -8.10 2.03 -1.60
N ALA A 147 -6.94 2.48 -2.11
CA ALA A 147 -5.83 3.01 -1.32
C ALA A 147 -6.14 4.30 -0.54
N HIS A 148 -7.23 4.99 -0.86
CA HIS A 148 -7.72 6.15 -0.10
C HIS A 148 -8.72 5.76 0.99
N SER A 149 -9.40 4.62 0.82
CA SER A 149 -10.49 4.17 1.70
C SER A 149 -10.02 3.13 2.72
N CYS A 150 -9.08 2.26 2.33
CA CYS A 150 -8.71 1.04 3.04
C CYS A 150 -7.26 1.10 3.55
N ASN A 151 -7.01 0.54 4.74
CA ASN A 151 -5.64 0.36 5.25
C ASN A 151 -4.94 -0.85 4.65
N LEU A 152 -5.72 -1.85 4.21
CA LEU A 152 -5.24 -2.99 3.45
C LEU A 152 -6.38 -3.57 2.59
N TRP A 153 -6.05 -4.33 1.55
CA TRP A 153 -7.05 -4.93 0.66
C TRP A 153 -6.64 -6.29 0.12
N ARG A 154 -7.54 -7.28 0.23
CA ARG A 154 -7.41 -8.60 -0.41
C ARG A 154 -7.63 -8.45 -1.91
N TYR A 155 -6.58 -8.71 -2.69
CA TYR A 155 -6.54 -8.40 -4.12
C TYR A 155 -6.81 -9.57 -5.07
N TYR A 156 -6.95 -10.78 -4.54
CA TYR A 156 -7.08 -12.05 -5.29
C TYR A 156 -7.76 -13.12 -4.42
N ASP A 157 -7.98 -14.31 -4.98
CA ASP A 157 -8.55 -15.53 -4.38
C ASP A 157 -8.12 -15.79 -2.92
N ASP A 158 -8.97 -16.48 -2.16
CA ASP A 158 -8.67 -16.95 -0.79
C ASP A 158 -7.54 -18.00 -0.80
N ILE A 159 -6.66 -17.91 0.20
CA ILE A 159 -5.63 -18.92 0.40
C ILE A 159 -6.22 -20.20 0.98
N SER A 160 -5.93 -21.31 0.33
CA SER A 160 -6.19 -22.66 0.84
C SER A 160 -4.91 -23.26 1.42
N ASP A 161 -5.03 -24.25 2.31
CA ASP A 161 -3.89 -24.98 2.87
C ASP A 161 -3.25 -25.93 1.83
N SER A 162 -2.62 -25.34 0.81
CA SER A 162 -1.92 -26.05 -0.27
C SER A 162 -0.83 -25.19 -0.90
N TRP A 163 0.22 -25.84 -1.39
CA TRP A 163 1.29 -25.17 -2.11
C TRP A 163 0.83 -24.54 -3.44
N ASP A 164 -0.13 -25.17 -4.13
CA ASP A 164 -0.67 -24.65 -5.38
C ASP A 164 -1.42 -23.32 -5.19
N SER A 165 -2.09 -23.13 -4.04
CA SER A 165 -2.73 -21.86 -3.67
C SER A 165 -1.69 -20.76 -3.39
N VAL A 166 -0.60 -21.09 -2.68
CA VAL A 166 0.53 -20.14 -2.52
C VAL A 166 1.10 -19.74 -3.88
N LEU A 167 1.28 -20.71 -4.79
CA LEU A 167 1.81 -20.45 -6.13
C LEU A 167 0.87 -19.62 -7.01
N SER A 168 -0.45 -19.81 -6.95
CA SER A 168 -1.41 -19.03 -7.74
C SER A 168 -1.45 -17.56 -7.29
N ILE A 169 -1.41 -17.30 -5.98
CA ILE A 169 -1.33 -15.95 -5.39
C ILE A 169 -0.05 -15.24 -5.84
N LEU A 170 1.09 -15.94 -5.86
CA LEU A 170 2.38 -15.40 -6.31
C LEU A 170 2.39 -15.09 -7.82
N ASP A 171 1.75 -15.93 -8.64
CA ASP A 171 1.62 -15.69 -10.08
C ASP A 171 0.69 -14.52 -10.40
N TYR A 172 -0.48 -14.47 -9.75
CA TYR A 172 -1.38 -13.34 -9.88
C TYR A 172 -0.66 -12.06 -9.48
N TYR A 173 -0.01 -12.04 -8.31
CA TYR A 173 0.81 -10.91 -7.86
C TYR A 173 1.80 -10.49 -8.95
N ALA A 174 2.62 -11.41 -9.45
CA ALA A 174 3.64 -11.09 -10.44
C ALA A 174 3.07 -10.60 -11.78
N SER A 175 1.82 -10.95 -12.12
CA SER A 175 1.11 -10.45 -13.30
C SER A 175 0.60 -9.00 -13.16
N VAL A 176 0.32 -8.53 -11.93
CA VAL A 176 -0.20 -7.17 -11.66
C VAL A 176 0.72 -6.32 -10.76
N GLN A 177 1.93 -6.81 -10.45
CA GLN A 177 2.82 -6.24 -9.42
C GLN A 177 3.04 -4.73 -9.56
N ASP A 178 3.23 -4.22 -10.78
CA ASP A 178 3.43 -2.79 -11.03
C ASP A 178 2.26 -1.93 -10.53
N THR A 179 1.03 -2.43 -10.60
CA THR A 179 -0.17 -1.73 -10.09
C THR A 179 -0.23 -1.80 -8.57
N LEU A 180 0.00 -2.99 -7.99
CA LEU A 180 -0.03 -3.19 -6.53
C LEU A 180 1.09 -2.43 -5.82
N ILE A 181 2.30 -2.39 -6.38
CA ILE A 181 3.46 -1.65 -5.87
C ILE A 181 3.21 -0.13 -5.89
N ARG A 182 2.56 0.39 -6.94
CA ARG A 182 2.19 1.82 -7.02
C ARG A 182 1.09 2.20 -6.02
N ALA A 183 0.16 1.29 -5.75
CA ALA A 183 -0.93 1.52 -4.80
C ALA A 183 -0.47 1.42 -3.34
N SER A 184 0.44 0.49 -3.05
CA SER A 184 0.85 0.16 -1.68
C SER A 184 1.83 1.17 -1.07
N GLY A 185 1.86 1.22 0.26
CA GLY A 185 2.80 2.02 1.05
C GLY A 185 2.33 2.19 2.49
N PRO A 186 3.04 3.01 3.30
CA PRO A 186 2.66 3.27 4.69
C PRO A 186 1.19 3.66 4.85
N GLY A 187 0.45 2.83 5.59
CA GLY A 187 -0.97 2.98 5.88
C GLY A 187 -1.95 2.41 4.85
N ARG A 188 -1.47 1.76 3.78
CA ARG A 188 -2.27 1.22 2.67
C ARG A 188 -1.57 0.03 1.97
N TRP A 189 -2.01 -1.20 2.23
CA TRP A 189 -1.25 -2.41 1.84
C TRP A 189 -2.04 -3.40 0.98
N SER A 190 -1.41 -3.94 -0.07
CA SER A 190 -1.94 -5.12 -0.76
C SER A 190 -1.82 -6.37 0.11
N ASP A 191 -2.92 -7.09 0.27
CA ASP A 191 -3.04 -8.29 1.10
C ASP A 191 -3.11 -9.57 0.21
N PRO A 192 -2.05 -10.41 0.20
CA PRO A 192 -2.01 -11.71 -0.46
C PRO A 192 -2.69 -12.83 0.36
N ASP A 193 -3.44 -12.48 1.40
CA ASP A 193 -4.06 -13.39 2.37
C ASP A 193 -3.10 -14.01 3.40
N MET A 194 -3.67 -14.81 4.29
CA MET A 194 -3.06 -15.35 5.51
C MET A 194 -1.78 -16.18 5.29
N LEU A 195 -0.92 -16.18 6.32
CA LEU A 195 0.12 -17.19 6.50
C LEU A 195 -0.50 -18.50 7.00
N ILE A 196 -0.26 -19.59 6.27
CA ILE A 196 -0.72 -20.96 6.59
C ILE A 196 0.40 -21.84 7.17
N ILE A 197 1.52 -21.21 7.55
CA ILE A 197 2.71 -21.86 8.11
C ILE A 197 2.36 -22.59 9.41
N GLY A 198 2.65 -23.89 9.44
CA GLY A 198 2.38 -24.75 10.60
C GLY A 198 1.03 -25.48 10.56
N ASN A 199 0.24 -25.31 9.49
CA ASN A 199 -0.89 -26.19 9.17
C ASN A 199 -0.39 -27.49 8.50
N TYR A 200 -1.10 -28.01 7.49
CA TYR A 200 -0.91 -29.36 6.96
C TYR A 200 -0.42 -29.39 5.51
N GLY A 201 -0.73 -28.36 4.71
CA GLY A 201 -0.50 -28.33 3.27
C GLY A 201 0.88 -27.85 2.82
N LEU A 202 1.67 -27.22 3.70
CA LEU A 202 3.01 -26.73 3.39
C LEU A 202 4.12 -27.58 4.03
N SER A 203 5.13 -27.93 3.23
CA SER A 203 6.40 -28.45 3.73
C SER A 203 7.18 -27.38 4.51
N TYR A 204 8.29 -27.78 5.15
CA TYR A 204 9.18 -26.84 5.84
C TYR A 204 9.79 -25.81 4.88
N ASP A 205 10.30 -26.23 3.72
CA ASP A 205 10.87 -25.34 2.72
C ASP A 205 9.81 -24.43 2.07
N GLN A 206 8.58 -24.93 1.87
CA GLN A 206 7.44 -24.15 1.37
C GLN A 206 6.96 -23.11 2.41
N SER A 207 6.98 -23.46 3.70
CA SER A 207 6.69 -22.52 4.79
C SER A 207 7.71 -21.39 4.86
N LYS A 208 9.01 -21.71 4.67
CA LYS A 208 10.06 -20.70 4.52
C LYS A 208 9.83 -19.83 3.28
N ALA A 209 9.38 -20.43 2.17
CA ALA A 209 9.07 -19.70 0.95
C ALA A 209 7.92 -18.71 1.14
N GLN A 210 6.81 -19.13 1.77
CA GLN A 210 5.68 -18.24 2.05
C GLN A 210 6.12 -17.04 2.90
N MET A 211 6.76 -17.27 4.05
CA MET A 211 7.20 -16.19 4.94
C MET A 211 8.14 -15.20 4.25
N ALA A 212 9.10 -15.70 3.45
CA ALA A 212 10.06 -14.87 2.73
C ALA A 212 9.39 -14.03 1.64
N LEU A 213 8.49 -14.63 0.86
CA LEU A 213 7.82 -13.94 -0.25
C LEU A 213 6.76 -12.94 0.25
N TRP A 214 6.03 -13.24 1.34
CA TRP A 214 5.15 -12.28 2.01
C TRP A 214 5.95 -11.10 2.59
N ALA A 215 7.16 -11.34 3.12
CA ALA A 215 8.05 -10.26 3.56
C ALA A 215 8.55 -9.39 2.39
N ILE A 216 8.87 -9.97 1.23
CA ILE A 216 9.20 -9.22 0.00
C ILE A 216 8.00 -8.42 -0.51
N MET A 217 6.79 -8.99 -0.48
CA MET A 217 5.56 -8.33 -0.90
C MET A 217 5.05 -7.27 0.10
N ALA A 218 5.75 -7.00 1.20
CA ALA A 218 5.27 -6.08 2.25
C ALA A 218 3.84 -6.40 2.75
N ALA A 219 3.51 -7.69 2.73
CA ALA A 219 2.18 -8.21 3.05
C ALA A 219 1.87 -8.08 4.54
N PRO A 220 0.58 -8.02 4.94
CA PRO A 220 0.17 -8.34 6.29
C PRO A 220 0.66 -9.74 6.68
N LEU A 221 1.18 -9.90 7.90
CA LEU A 221 1.58 -11.20 8.43
C LEU A 221 0.49 -11.71 9.40
N PHE A 222 -0.70 -12.01 8.88
CA PHE A 222 -1.75 -12.65 9.68
C PHE A 222 -1.55 -14.16 9.68
N MET A 223 -1.32 -14.75 10.86
CA MET A 223 -1.21 -16.20 11.03
C MET A 223 -2.59 -16.82 11.17
N SER A 224 -2.87 -17.90 10.43
CA SER A 224 -4.07 -18.72 10.60
C SER A 224 -3.66 -20.17 10.84
N VAL A 225 -3.32 -20.49 12.10
CA VAL A 225 -2.77 -21.78 12.55
C VAL A 225 -3.04 -21.98 14.04
N ASP A 226 -3.18 -23.23 14.50
CA ASP A 226 -3.37 -23.54 15.91
C ASP A 226 -2.09 -23.35 16.73
N LEU A 227 -1.93 -22.16 17.32
CA LEU A 227 -0.79 -21.81 18.16
C LEU A 227 -0.63 -22.69 19.42
N ARG A 228 -1.63 -23.51 19.79
CA ARG A 228 -1.55 -24.46 20.91
C ARG A 228 -0.70 -25.69 20.58
N THR A 229 -0.61 -26.05 19.30
CA THR A 229 -0.07 -27.34 18.82
C THR A 229 0.96 -27.18 17.69
N ILE A 230 1.19 -25.96 17.20
CA ILE A 230 2.20 -25.65 16.19
C ILE A 230 3.59 -26.20 16.54
N ARG A 231 4.22 -26.87 15.57
CA ARG A 231 5.53 -27.50 15.76
C ARG A 231 6.65 -26.45 15.88
N PRO A 232 7.72 -26.69 16.68
CA PRO A 232 8.74 -25.69 16.96
C PRO A 232 9.37 -25.05 15.71
N GLU A 233 9.68 -25.85 14.69
CA GLU A 233 10.36 -25.39 13.47
C GLU A 233 9.49 -24.42 12.63
N PHE A 234 8.16 -24.55 12.68
CA PHE A 234 7.26 -23.60 12.02
C PHE A 234 7.07 -22.33 12.86
N LYS A 235 7.04 -22.47 14.18
CA LYS A 235 7.04 -21.33 15.11
C LYS A 235 8.33 -20.50 14.97
N GLU A 236 9.48 -21.13 14.74
CA GLU A 236 10.75 -20.44 14.46
C GLU A 236 10.73 -19.63 13.16
N ILE A 237 10.11 -20.13 12.09
CA ILE A 237 9.90 -19.37 10.85
C ILE A 237 9.05 -18.11 11.14
N LEU A 238 7.92 -18.28 11.82
CA LEU A 238 7.01 -17.18 12.16
C LEU A 238 7.66 -16.15 13.10
N LEU A 239 8.49 -16.58 14.06
CA LEU A 239 9.17 -15.69 15.00
C LEU A 239 10.52 -15.15 14.51
N ASN A 240 10.90 -15.38 13.25
CA ASN A 240 12.17 -14.90 12.70
C ASN A 240 12.21 -13.36 12.61
N ARG A 241 12.82 -12.75 13.63
CA ARG A 241 12.94 -11.29 13.78
C ARG A 241 13.66 -10.60 12.62
N GLN A 242 14.58 -11.26 11.92
CA GLN A 242 15.26 -10.66 10.77
C GLN A 242 14.31 -10.53 9.57
N ILE A 243 13.48 -11.55 9.33
CA ILE A 243 12.50 -11.53 8.24
C ILE A 243 11.30 -10.65 8.58
N ILE A 244 10.86 -10.61 9.85
CA ILE A 244 9.87 -9.62 10.31
C ILE A 244 10.41 -8.19 10.12
N ALA A 245 11.68 -7.93 10.41
CA ALA A 245 12.28 -6.60 10.17
C ALA A 245 12.36 -6.23 8.68
N VAL A 246 12.49 -7.20 7.77
CA VAL A 246 12.31 -6.97 6.32
C VAL A 246 10.86 -6.61 6.00
N ASN A 247 9.89 -7.37 6.54
CA ASN A 247 8.47 -7.11 6.31
C ASN A 247 8.07 -5.71 6.79
N GLN A 248 8.46 -5.36 8.02
CA GLN A 248 8.12 -4.13 8.74
C GLN A 248 9.04 -2.92 8.40
N ASP A 249 9.86 -3.00 7.36
CA ASP A 249 10.79 -1.93 7.00
C ASP A 249 10.05 -0.59 6.73
N PRO A 250 10.47 0.52 7.36
CA PRO A 250 9.74 1.79 7.37
C PRO A 250 9.72 2.52 6.03
N LEU A 251 10.53 2.12 5.04
CA LEU A 251 10.42 2.63 3.68
C LEU A 251 9.07 2.22 3.05
N GLY A 252 8.45 1.15 3.55
CA GLY A 252 7.12 0.68 3.15
C GLY A 252 6.97 0.34 1.66
N LYS A 253 8.08 0.17 0.94
CA LYS A 253 8.06 -0.18 -0.49
C LYS A 253 7.85 -1.68 -0.64
N MET A 254 6.79 -2.03 -1.37
CA MET A 254 6.52 -3.39 -1.84
C MET A 254 7.61 -3.83 -2.84
N GLY A 255 8.10 -5.07 -2.69
CA GLY A 255 9.07 -5.70 -3.57
C GLY A 255 8.45 -6.27 -4.84
N ARG A 256 9.26 -6.98 -5.65
CA ARG A 256 8.83 -7.50 -6.96
C ARG A 256 9.59 -8.76 -7.38
N ARG A 257 9.01 -9.53 -8.29
CA ARG A 257 9.73 -10.56 -9.08
C ARG A 257 10.54 -9.84 -10.16
N ILE A 258 11.87 -9.97 -10.11
CA ILE A 258 12.81 -9.39 -11.07
C ILE A 258 13.07 -10.37 -12.22
N VAL A 259 13.29 -11.65 -11.90
CA VAL A 259 13.62 -12.72 -12.86
C VAL A 259 12.73 -13.93 -12.60
N SER A 260 12.30 -14.61 -13.66
CA SER A 260 11.77 -15.98 -13.61
C SER A 260 12.28 -16.72 -14.86
N VAL A 261 13.19 -17.69 -14.67
CA VAL A 261 13.83 -18.45 -15.76
C VAL A 261 13.96 -19.91 -15.33
N ASN A 262 13.47 -20.84 -16.15
CA ASN A 262 13.57 -22.28 -15.91
C ASN A 262 13.10 -22.72 -14.50
N GLY A 263 12.04 -22.09 -13.97
CA GLY A 263 11.52 -22.38 -12.63
C GLY A 263 12.40 -21.88 -11.47
N ILE A 264 13.38 -21.03 -11.72
CA ILE A 264 14.12 -20.27 -10.70
C ILE A 264 13.70 -18.82 -10.79
N GLU A 265 13.38 -18.23 -9.65
CA GLU A 265 12.94 -16.84 -9.55
C GLU A 265 13.84 -16.03 -8.64
N VAL A 266 14.05 -14.76 -8.99
CA VAL A 266 14.74 -13.78 -8.15
C VAL A 266 13.76 -12.67 -7.84
N TRP A 267 13.49 -12.48 -6.56
CA TRP A 267 12.61 -11.44 -6.04
C TRP A 267 13.42 -10.47 -5.18
N ALA A 268 13.08 -9.18 -5.20
CA ALA A 268 13.80 -8.17 -4.43
C ALA A 268 12.86 -7.08 -3.86
N ARG A 269 13.17 -6.61 -2.66
CA ARG A 269 12.51 -5.49 -1.97
C ARG A 269 13.57 -4.47 -1.52
N PRO A 270 13.46 -3.17 -1.88
CA PRO A 270 14.33 -2.13 -1.34
C PRO A 270 13.93 -1.81 0.12
N LEU A 271 14.93 -1.60 0.97
CA LEU A 271 14.83 -1.42 2.42
C LEU A 271 15.70 -0.26 2.93
N THR A 272 15.53 0.06 4.20
CA THR A 272 16.46 0.89 4.98
C THR A 272 17.62 0.07 5.58
N PRO A 273 18.78 0.70 5.87
CA PRO A 273 19.14 2.08 5.53
C PRO A 273 19.35 2.30 4.03
N VAL A 274 19.29 3.56 3.61
CA VAL A 274 19.72 4.05 2.29
C VAL A 274 20.92 4.96 2.54
N THR A 275 21.98 4.88 1.74
CA THR A 275 23.15 5.76 1.88
C THR A 275 22.86 7.17 1.38
N ASP A 276 23.73 8.12 1.73
CA ASP A 276 23.62 9.52 1.28
C ASP A 276 23.73 9.65 -0.26
N GLU A 277 24.42 8.71 -0.92
CA GLU A 277 24.49 8.60 -2.39
C GLU A 277 23.24 7.94 -3.01
N GLY A 278 22.26 7.54 -2.19
CA GLY A 278 20.99 6.97 -2.64
C GLY A 278 20.97 5.46 -2.83
N PHE A 279 22.02 4.72 -2.43
CA PHE A 279 22.02 3.26 -2.53
C PHE A 279 21.18 2.64 -1.41
N PRO A 280 20.09 1.90 -1.70
CA PRO A 280 19.26 1.30 -0.66
C PRO A 280 19.84 -0.03 -0.19
N SER A 281 19.48 -0.43 1.02
CA SER A 281 19.51 -1.84 1.42
C SER A 281 18.46 -2.62 0.63
N ALA A 282 18.57 -3.95 0.61
CA ALA A 282 17.56 -4.80 0.02
C ALA A 282 17.41 -6.13 0.76
N ALA A 283 16.21 -6.70 0.69
CA ALA A 283 16.02 -8.14 0.83
C ALA A 283 15.89 -8.76 -0.55
N ILE A 284 16.46 -9.95 -0.70
CA ILE A 284 16.52 -10.71 -1.94
C ILE A 284 16.06 -12.13 -1.63
N VAL A 285 15.18 -12.68 -2.45
CA VAL A 285 14.76 -14.08 -2.35
C VAL A 285 15.13 -14.80 -3.64
N LEU A 286 15.95 -15.84 -3.51
CA LEU A 286 16.21 -16.82 -4.54
C LEU A 286 15.24 -17.99 -4.32
N PHE A 287 14.24 -18.10 -5.18
CA PHE A 287 13.16 -19.07 -5.07
C PHE A 287 13.30 -20.15 -6.13
N ASN A 288 13.42 -21.41 -5.69
CA ASN A 288 13.38 -22.56 -6.58
C ASN A 288 11.95 -23.10 -6.63
N ARG A 289 11.21 -22.67 -7.65
CA ARG A 289 9.80 -23.04 -7.86
C ARG A 289 9.63 -24.51 -8.30
N ARG A 290 10.72 -25.17 -8.71
CA ARG A 290 10.67 -26.59 -9.12
C ARG A 290 10.31 -27.45 -7.90
N HIS A 291 9.40 -28.39 -8.09
CA HIS A 291 9.01 -29.39 -7.09
C HIS A 291 9.64 -30.77 -7.34
N ILE A 292 10.52 -30.90 -8.34
CA ILE A 292 11.23 -32.12 -8.72
C ILE A 292 12.76 -31.92 -8.69
N GLY A 293 13.49 -33.01 -8.49
CA GLY A 293 14.95 -33.04 -8.46
C GLY A 293 15.53 -32.71 -7.08
N GLY A 294 16.84 -32.44 -7.05
CA GLY A 294 17.55 -32.01 -5.84
C GLY A 294 17.73 -30.49 -5.74
N PRO A 295 18.48 -30.01 -4.73
CA PRO A 295 18.83 -28.60 -4.60
C PRO A 295 19.58 -28.09 -5.83
N VAL A 296 19.29 -26.86 -6.24
CA VAL A 296 19.88 -26.23 -7.43
C VAL A 296 20.85 -25.12 -7.03
N ARG A 297 22.00 -25.06 -7.70
CA ARG A 297 22.94 -23.95 -7.52
C ARG A 297 22.49 -22.76 -8.37
N VAL A 298 22.29 -21.63 -7.72
CA VAL A 298 21.95 -20.34 -8.31
C VAL A 298 23.11 -19.38 -8.04
N THR A 299 23.47 -18.57 -9.03
CA THR A 299 24.47 -17.51 -8.88
C THR A 299 23.79 -16.17 -9.12
N LEU A 300 23.95 -15.23 -8.19
CA LEU A 300 23.42 -13.88 -8.28
C LEU A 300 24.56 -12.87 -8.36
N GLN A 301 24.50 -11.93 -9.30
CA GLN A 301 25.28 -10.69 -9.26
C GLN A 301 24.36 -9.54 -8.83
N LEU A 302 24.80 -8.72 -7.87
CA LEU A 302 23.99 -7.65 -7.29
C LEU A 302 23.59 -6.58 -8.32
N ASN A 303 24.45 -6.31 -9.31
CA ASN A 303 24.17 -5.41 -10.43
C ASN A 303 22.89 -5.79 -11.22
N SER A 304 22.61 -7.08 -11.38
CA SER A 304 21.54 -7.61 -12.24
C SER A 304 20.14 -7.34 -11.68
N ILE A 305 20.07 -7.04 -10.39
CA ILE A 305 18.85 -6.63 -9.66
C ILE A 305 18.89 -5.15 -9.25
N GLY A 306 19.81 -4.36 -9.82
CA GLY A 306 19.91 -2.91 -9.62
C GLY A 306 20.68 -2.46 -8.38
N LEU A 307 21.40 -3.35 -7.70
CA LEU A 307 22.23 -3.02 -6.54
C LEU A 307 23.66 -2.71 -6.98
N THR A 308 23.94 -1.42 -7.19
CA THR A 308 25.10 -0.93 -7.95
C THR A 308 26.15 -0.15 -7.15
N ASN A 309 26.04 -0.10 -5.81
CA ASN A 309 27.02 0.58 -4.96
C ASN A 309 28.47 0.15 -5.26
N PRO A 310 29.37 1.04 -5.71
CA PRO A 310 30.77 0.68 -6.00
C PRO A 310 31.56 0.21 -4.77
N HIS A 311 31.13 0.61 -3.57
CA HIS A 311 31.73 0.14 -2.32
C HIS A 311 31.30 -1.30 -1.96
N GLY A 312 30.23 -1.80 -2.58
CA GLY A 312 29.69 -3.15 -2.39
C GLY A 312 28.57 -3.22 -1.35
N TYR A 313 28.14 -4.43 -1.04
CA TYR A 313 27.09 -4.71 -0.05
C TYR A 313 27.57 -5.81 0.89
N LYS A 314 27.28 -5.67 2.19
CA LYS A 314 27.34 -6.77 3.15
C LYS A 314 26.13 -7.66 2.91
N VAL A 315 26.32 -8.96 2.70
CA VAL A 315 25.27 -9.92 2.37
C VAL A 315 25.29 -11.10 3.33
N TRP A 316 24.12 -11.50 3.84
CA TRP A 316 23.93 -12.66 4.71
C TRP A 316 22.56 -13.31 4.52
N ASP A 317 22.44 -14.61 4.80
CA ASP A 317 21.17 -15.34 4.81
C ASP A 317 20.38 -15.05 6.10
N LEU A 318 19.07 -14.88 5.97
CA LEU A 318 18.16 -14.57 7.08
C LEU A 318 17.56 -15.81 7.75
N TYR A 319 17.73 -17.00 7.16
CA TYR A 319 17.32 -18.28 7.73
C TYR A 319 18.46 -19.05 8.39
N ASP A 320 19.72 -18.70 8.15
CA ASP A 320 20.86 -19.25 8.89
C ASP A 320 21.17 -18.34 10.11
N PRO A 321 20.93 -18.80 11.35
CA PRO A 321 21.22 -18.02 12.56
C PRO A 321 22.72 -17.83 12.82
N HIS A 322 23.59 -18.51 12.07
CA HIS A 322 25.05 -18.39 12.14
C HIS A 322 25.65 -17.60 10.96
N ALA A 323 24.83 -17.13 10.02
CA ALA A 323 25.30 -16.35 8.88
C ALA A 323 26.01 -15.06 9.33
N THR A 324 27.21 -14.84 8.82
CA THR A 324 27.97 -13.60 9.02
C THR A 324 27.95 -12.75 7.74
N PRO A 325 27.83 -11.42 7.82
CA PRO A 325 27.79 -10.58 6.62
C PRO A 325 29.10 -10.59 5.84
N VAL A 326 29.06 -11.04 4.58
CA VAL A 326 30.18 -11.05 3.64
C VAL A 326 30.04 -9.89 2.65
N VAL A 327 31.11 -9.15 2.37
CA VAL A 327 31.07 -8.05 1.41
C VAL A 327 31.22 -8.56 -0.02
N PHE A 328 30.27 -8.22 -0.88
CA PHE A 328 30.31 -8.46 -2.33
C PHE A 328 30.23 -7.16 -3.13
N LYS A 329 30.99 -7.06 -4.21
CA LYS A 329 30.90 -6.00 -5.22
C LYS A 329 29.75 -6.27 -6.20
N PRO A 330 29.24 -5.25 -6.93
CA PRO A 330 28.10 -5.40 -7.83
C PRO A 330 28.23 -6.51 -8.89
N PHE A 331 29.46 -6.81 -9.33
CA PHE A 331 29.79 -7.78 -10.39
C PHE A 331 30.31 -9.12 -9.85
N GLU A 332 30.39 -9.30 -8.53
CA GLU A 332 30.85 -10.56 -7.94
C GLU A 332 29.72 -11.57 -7.85
N ASP A 333 30.06 -12.83 -8.11
CA ASP A 333 29.13 -13.95 -8.07
C ASP A 333 28.84 -14.35 -6.62
N ILE A 334 27.57 -14.25 -6.21
CA ILE A 334 27.05 -14.78 -4.96
C ILE A 334 26.44 -16.16 -5.23
N PRO A 335 27.12 -17.27 -4.91
CA PRO A 335 26.56 -18.59 -5.07
C PRO A 335 25.59 -18.93 -3.94
N SER A 336 24.52 -19.64 -4.27
CA SER A 336 23.53 -20.15 -3.31
C SER A 336 23.01 -21.50 -3.77
N THR A 337 22.63 -22.36 -2.83
CA THR A 337 22.02 -23.67 -3.12
C THR A 337 20.60 -23.66 -2.59
N VAL A 338 19.62 -23.83 -3.48
CA VAL A 338 18.19 -23.64 -3.16
C VAL A 338 17.42 -24.95 -3.32
N ASN A 339 16.80 -25.42 -2.24
CA ASN A 339 15.98 -26.65 -2.23
C ASN A 339 14.74 -26.54 -3.15
N PRO A 340 14.24 -27.64 -3.73
CA PRO A 340 12.96 -27.66 -4.45
C PRO A 340 11.81 -27.10 -3.59
N SER A 341 10.97 -26.24 -4.18
CA SER A 341 9.91 -25.47 -3.50
C SER A 341 10.38 -24.61 -2.31
N GLY A 342 11.68 -24.39 -2.17
CA GLY A 342 12.30 -23.64 -1.08
C GLY A 342 12.96 -22.34 -1.52
N VAL A 343 13.50 -21.61 -0.54
CA VAL A 343 14.12 -20.30 -0.70
C VAL A 343 15.46 -20.19 0.01
N VAL A 344 16.36 -19.39 -0.56
CA VAL A 344 17.41 -18.67 0.15
C VAL A 344 16.98 -17.20 0.22
N MET A 345 16.97 -16.61 1.42
CA MET A 345 16.57 -15.22 1.63
C MET A 345 17.76 -14.43 2.17
N LEU A 346 18.29 -13.50 1.36
CA LEU A 346 19.44 -12.69 1.69
C LEU A 346 19.02 -11.27 2.09
N ARG A 347 19.74 -10.66 3.02
CA ARG A 347 19.76 -9.20 3.20
C ARG A 347 21.07 -8.65 2.64
N ALA A 348 20.98 -7.58 1.87
CA ALA A 348 22.10 -6.83 1.31
C ALA A 348 22.08 -5.40 1.86
N GLU A 349 23.10 -5.02 2.62
CA GLU A 349 23.26 -3.68 3.18
C GLU A 349 24.43 -2.95 2.51
N PRO A 350 24.25 -1.74 1.94
CA PRO A 350 25.30 -1.05 1.23
C PRO A 350 26.45 -0.68 2.17
N VAL A 351 27.69 -0.94 1.73
CA VAL A 351 28.89 -0.43 2.40
C VAL A 351 28.95 1.09 2.16
N PRO A 352 28.94 1.95 3.20
CA PRO A 352 29.03 3.39 3.00
C PRO A 352 30.33 3.80 2.31
N ALA A 353 30.32 4.94 1.61
CA ALA A 353 31.54 5.51 1.08
C ALA A 353 32.55 5.79 2.23
N PRO A 354 33.87 5.62 1.99
CA PRO A 354 34.89 6.07 2.93
C PRO A 354 34.71 7.56 3.21
N ARG A 355 34.52 7.93 4.48
CA ARG A 355 34.46 9.36 4.85
C ARG A 355 35.74 10.04 4.39
N PRO A 356 35.66 11.22 3.74
CA PRO A 356 36.85 12.01 3.43
C PRO A 356 37.67 12.23 4.70
N PRO A 357 39.02 12.25 4.62
CA PRO A 357 39.83 12.64 5.76
C PRO A 357 39.38 14.04 6.23
N PRO A 358 39.31 14.29 7.54
CA PRO A 358 38.94 15.62 8.04
C PRO A 358 39.87 16.65 7.42
N GLN A 359 39.30 17.69 6.81
CA GLN A 359 40.10 18.76 6.23
C GLN A 359 41.01 19.34 7.33
N PRO A 360 42.29 19.63 7.03
CA PRO A 360 43.14 20.34 7.96
C PRO A 360 42.44 21.61 8.42
N GLN A 361 42.21 21.75 9.72
CA GLN A 361 41.76 23.02 10.27
C GLN A 361 42.79 24.07 9.84
N GLN A 362 42.36 25.06 9.03
CA GLN A 362 43.24 26.19 8.76
C GLN A 362 43.64 26.79 10.11
N PRO A 363 44.93 27.04 10.36
CA PRO A 363 45.36 27.66 11.60
C PRO A 363 44.61 28.99 11.73
N ALA A 364 43.97 29.20 12.88
CA ALA A 364 43.17 30.38 13.12
C ALA A 364 44.01 31.62 12.82
N GLY A 365 43.63 32.36 11.77
CA GLY A 365 44.36 33.55 11.34
C GLY A 365 44.47 34.51 12.51
N THR A 366 45.70 34.87 12.88
CA THR A 366 45.95 35.84 13.95
C THR A 366 45.34 37.18 13.57
N ALA A 367 44.19 37.48 14.15
CA ALA A 367 43.59 38.79 14.09
C ALA A 367 44.58 39.82 14.66
N PRO A 368 44.90 40.91 13.92
CA PRO A 368 45.66 42.03 14.48
C PRO A 368 44.92 42.58 15.71
N GLY A 369 45.68 42.88 16.77
CA GLY A 369 45.13 43.13 18.10
C GLY A 369 44.06 44.23 18.15
N GLY A 370 42.94 43.94 18.81
CA GLY A 370 41.91 44.92 19.09
C GLY A 370 42.39 45.95 20.11
N GLY A 371 42.34 47.23 19.75
CA GLY A 371 42.46 48.36 20.67
C GLY A 371 41.18 49.20 20.62
N GLY A 372 40.62 49.50 21.80
CA GLY A 372 39.48 50.43 21.92
C GLY A 372 38.11 49.74 22.03
N GLY A 373 37.85 49.05 23.14
CA GLY A 373 36.48 48.72 23.53
C GLY A 373 35.75 49.95 24.06
N VAL A 374 34.66 50.37 23.41
CA VAL A 374 33.71 51.35 23.95
C VAL A 374 32.48 50.58 24.45
N ALA A 375 32.26 50.62 25.75
CA ALA A 375 31.09 50.00 26.37
C ALA A 375 29.83 50.85 26.10
N VAL A 376 28.77 50.22 25.55
CA VAL A 376 27.45 50.85 25.45
C VAL A 376 26.56 50.31 26.57
N VAL A 377 26.36 51.12 27.60
CA VAL A 377 25.39 50.87 28.67
C VAL A 377 24.00 51.26 28.15
N VAL A 378 23.05 50.31 28.20
CA VAL A 378 21.66 50.57 27.84
C VAL A 378 20.93 51.16 29.05
N THR A 379 20.44 52.39 28.94
CA THR A 379 19.43 52.96 29.84
C THR A 379 18.26 53.54 29.06
N LYS A 380 17.06 53.42 29.63
CA LYS A 380 15.77 53.65 28.97
C LYS A 380 15.23 55.04 29.32
N GLY A 381 14.84 55.82 28.31
CA GLY A 381 14.23 57.14 28.48
C GLY A 381 13.34 57.48 27.28
N GLY A 382 12.20 58.11 27.53
CA GLY A 382 11.19 58.45 26.54
C GLY A 382 11.38 59.85 25.91
N PRO A 383 10.30 60.57 25.59
CA PRO A 383 9.98 60.90 24.19
C PRO A 383 10.28 62.35 23.80
N GLU A 384 9.91 62.69 22.55
CA GLU A 384 9.95 64.02 21.92
C GLU A 384 11.38 64.47 21.51
N GLY A 385 11.60 65.09 20.34
CA GLY A 385 10.72 65.30 19.20
C GLY A 385 11.38 66.18 18.14
N GLY A 386 11.00 66.03 16.86
CA GLY A 386 11.12 67.11 15.88
C GLY A 386 12.23 67.05 14.80
N VAL A 387 11.75 67.08 13.55
CA VAL A 387 12.19 68.01 12.47
C VAL A 387 13.50 67.75 11.69
N LYS A 388 13.31 67.41 10.40
CA LYS A 388 14.08 67.74 9.16
C LYS A 388 15.62 67.58 9.20
N GLY A 389 16.25 66.80 8.34
CA GLY A 389 16.15 66.85 6.87
C GLY A 389 17.50 67.29 6.27
N GLY A 390 17.92 66.70 5.16
CA GLY A 390 19.19 67.02 4.50
C GLY A 390 19.58 65.99 3.45
N ALA A 391 19.65 66.39 2.19
CA ALA A 391 20.01 65.54 1.05
C ALA A 391 21.41 65.89 0.50
N GLY A 392 21.99 64.96 -0.26
CA GLY A 392 23.30 65.07 -0.91
C GLY A 392 24.25 63.95 -0.44
N GLY A 393 25.08 63.34 -1.28
CA GLY A 393 25.27 63.48 -2.72
C GLY A 393 26.46 62.58 -3.14
N ALA A 394 26.39 61.96 -4.33
CA ALA A 394 27.49 61.16 -4.89
C ALA A 394 28.66 62.08 -5.35
N PRO A 395 29.89 61.62 -5.73
CA PRO A 395 30.26 60.41 -6.51
C PRO A 395 31.26 59.50 -5.74
N GLY A 396 31.78 58.35 -6.20
CA GLY A 396 32.02 57.79 -7.54
C GLY A 396 33.53 57.52 -7.69
N GLY A 397 33.93 56.29 -8.05
CA GLY A 397 35.35 55.90 -8.12
C GLY A 397 35.52 54.42 -8.47
N GLU A 398 36.21 54.16 -9.58
CA GLU A 398 36.41 52.85 -10.23
C GLU A 398 37.87 52.39 -10.04
N LEU A 399 38.15 51.07 -10.03
CA LEU A 399 39.52 50.55 -10.15
C LEU A 399 39.56 49.17 -10.83
N ALA A 400 40.60 48.94 -11.63
CA ALA A 400 40.64 47.87 -12.63
C ALA A 400 41.88 46.94 -12.55
N ILE A 401 41.63 45.66 -12.87
CA ILE A 401 42.43 44.70 -13.67
C ILE A 401 43.89 44.33 -13.28
N GLY A 402 44.09 43.00 -13.18
CA GLY A 402 45.31 42.26 -13.54
C GLY A 402 45.17 40.78 -13.10
N GLY A 403 45.50 39.73 -13.86
CA GLY A 403 46.03 39.61 -15.22
C GLY A 403 47.09 38.48 -15.30
N GLY A 404 46.77 37.29 -15.84
CA GLY A 404 47.73 36.18 -15.95
C GLY A 404 47.25 34.93 -16.69
N ALA A 405 48.12 34.32 -17.49
CA ALA A 405 47.90 33.14 -18.35
C ALA A 405 49.27 32.42 -18.63
N ILE A 406 49.48 31.42 -19.50
CA ILE A 406 48.75 30.84 -20.66
C ILE A 406 49.20 29.37 -20.89
N GLY A 407 48.37 28.56 -21.57
CA GLY A 407 48.81 27.38 -22.34
C GLY A 407 48.12 26.05 -22.00
N GLY A 408 47.68 25.20 -22.95
CA GLY A 408 47.61 25.36 -24.42
C GLY A 408 47.41 24.03 -25.17
N GLY A 409 46.42 23.94 -26.08
CA GLY A 409 46.12 22.78 -26.94
C GLY A 409 44.69 22.23 -26.74
N ALA A 410 43.63 22.67 -27.45
CA ALA A 410 43.30 22.50 -28.88
C ALA A 410 42.83 21.06 -29.24
N GLY A 411 41.65 20.80 -29.83
CA GLY A 411 40.50 21.62 -30.27
C GLY A 411 39.22 20.74 -30.31
N ALA A 412 38.08 21.08 -30.93
CA ALA A 412 37.63 22.26 -31.68
C ALA A 412 36.08 22.42 -31.55
N VAL A 413 35.50 23.46 -32.14
CA VAL A 413 34.16 24.02 -31.82
C VAL A 413 33.17 23.95 -33.00
N PRO A 414 31.85 23.78 -32.78
CA PRO A 414 30.82 24.18 -33.75
C PRO A 414 30.38 25.64 -33.53
N GLY A 415 30.50 26.49 -34.56
CA GLY A 415 29.96 27.87 -34.55
C GLY A 415 28.45 27.92 -34.85
N ALA A 416 27.77 29.08 -34.84
CA ALA A 416 28.20 30.47 -34.60
C ALA A 416 27.01 31.30 -34.05
N GLY A 417 27.27 32.48 -33.46
CA GLY A 417 26.22 33.42 -32.99
C GLY A 417 25.70 34.35 -34.11
N PRO A 418 25.15 35.56 -33.82
CA PRO A 418 24.94 36.19 -32.51
C PRO A 418 23.51 36.77 -32.27
N GLY A 419 23.21 37.25 -31.05
CA GLY A 419 22.00 38.04 -30.77
C GLY A 419 21.79 38.30 -29.27
N VAL A 420 21.62 39.55 -28.85
CA VAL A 420 21.73 39.97 -27.43
C VAL A 420 20.38 40.05 -26.70
N ILE A 421 20.43 39.52 -25.48
CA ILE A 421 19.59 39.63 -24.27
C ILE A 421 18.70 40.89 -24.15
N GLY A 422 17.49 40.70 -23.63
CA GLY A 422 16.70 41.76 -22.98
C GLY A 422 15.60 41.19 -22.07
N VAL A 423 15.89 40.97 -20.77
CA VAL A 423 14.87 40.67 -19.75
C VAL A 423 14.46 41.99 -19.08
N ASN A 424 13.16 42.22 -18.94
CA ASN A 424 12.65 43.34 -18.15
C ASN A 424 11.48 42.88 -17.26
N VAL A 425 11.49 43.31 -16.00
CA VAL A 425 10.49 42.95 -14.99
C VAL A 425 9.74 44.22 -14.59
N GLY A 426 8.42 44.23 -14.76
CA GLY A 426 7.54 45.32 -14.36
C GLY A 426 6.24 44.77 -13.78
N GLY A 427 5.80 45.32 -12.66
CA GLY A 427 4.55 44.92 -11.98
C GLY A 427 3.52 46.05 -11.89
N GLN A 428 2.43 45.75 -11.17
CA GLN A 428 1.26 46.58 -10.84
C GLN A 428 0.14 46.74 -11.90
N GLY A 429 -1.07 46.30 -11.51
CA GLY A 429 -2.16 47.25 -11.26
C GLY A 429 -3.42 47.23 -12.15
N GLY A 430 -4.52 46.63 -11.65
CA GLY A 430 -5.90 46.79 -12.17
C GLY A 430 -6.21 46.13 -13.52
N GLY A 431 -7.46 45.87 -13.92
CA GLY A 431 -8.75 46.00 -13.23
C GLY A 431 -9.93 46.02 -14.23
N VAL A 432 -11.04 45.35 -13.88
CA VAL A 432 -12.40 45.47 -14.50
C VAL A 432 -12.65 44.86 -15.90
N GLY A 433 -13.45 43.77 -15.91
CA GLY A 433 -14.75 43.71 -16.63
C GLY A 433 -14.82 43.32 -18.12
N GLY A 434 -15.75 42.40 -18.45
CA GLY A 434 -16.23 42.13 -19.82
C GLY A 434 -16.62 40.67 -20.05
N GLY A 435 -17.84 40.40 -20.51
CA GLY A 435 -18.32 39.05 -20.86
C GLY A 435 -19.15 39.04 -22.15
N VAL A 436 -19.75 37.88 -22.48
CA VAL A 436 -20.56 37.57 -23.69
C VAL A 436 -19.71 37.39 -24.97
N GLY A 437 -19.94 36.40 -25.86
CA GLY A 437 -20.86 35.25 -25.80
C GLY A 437 -20.96 34.46 -27.12
N ILE A 438 -21.51 33.23 -27.01
CA ILE A 438 -22.26 32.40 -27.99
C ILE A 438 -21.88 32.38 -29.49
N GLY A 439 -21.58 31.16 -29.98
CA GLY A 439 -21.74 30.70 -31.37
C GLY A 439 -21.09 29.33 -31.54
N GLY A 440 -21.70 28.26 -32.07
CA GLY A 440 -22.95 28.15 -32.83
C GLY A 440 -22.65 27.68 -34.26
N GLY A 441 -22.42 26.38 -34.47
CA GLY A 441 -22.02 25.84 -35.77
C GLY A 441 -22.23 24.33 -35.90
N VAL A 442 -23.27 23.92 -36.62
CA VAL A 442 -23.56 22.53 -36.99
C VAL A 442 -22.98 22.26 -38.37
N GLY A 443 -22.42 21.08 -38.60
CA GLY A 443 -21.87 20.71 -39.91
C GLY A 443 -21.91 19.20 -40.15
N ALA A 444 -22.93 18.74 -40.87
CA ALA A 444 -22.98 17.38 -41.40
C ALA A 444 -22.42 17.34 -42.82
N GLY A 445 -21.71 16.28 -43.17
CA GLY A 445 -21.20 16.04 -44.53
C GLY A 445 -20.99 14.54 -44.76
N ALA A 446 -21.53 14.02 -45.85
CA ALA A 446 -21.55 12.59 -46.18
C ALA A 446 -20.92 12.30 -47.56
N GLY A 447 -20.47 11.06 -47.75
CA GLY A 447 -19.89 10.52 -49.00
C GLY A 447 -18.44 10.06 -48.83
N GLY A 448 -17.98 8.95 -49.43
CA GLY A 448 -18.71 7.93 -50.20
C GLY A 448 -17.75 6.95 -50.92
N ALA A 449 -17.94 5.64 -50.71
CA ALA A 449 -17.54 4.46 -51.51
C ALA A 449 -16.12 4.29 -52.12
N GLY A 450 -15.57 3.06 -52.05
CA GLY A 450 -14.59 2.58 -53.06
C GLY A 450 -13.67 1.37 -52.75
N GLY A 451 -14.15 0.12 -52.92
CA GLY A 451 -13.33 -1.11 -53.17
C GLY A 451 -12.52 -1.72 -52.00
N GLY A 452 -12.17 -3.02 -51.96
CA GLY A 452 -12.60 -4.15 -52.82
C GLY A 452 -11.56 -5.28 -53.00
N ALA A 453 -11.62 -6.36 -52.20
CA ALA A 453 -11.04 -7.73 -52.36
C ALA A 453 -11.27 -8.48 -51.01
N GLY A 454 -11.67 -9.76 -50.88
CA GLY A 454 -11.12 -11.01 -51.43
C GLY A 454 -10.09 -11.60 -50.45
N VAL A 455 -10.10 -12.84 -49.94
CA VAL A 455 -10.76 -14.11 -50.37
C VAL A 455 -10.99 -15.08 -49.17
N SER A 456 -12.07 -15.86 -49.30
CA SER A 456 -12.51 -17.11 -48.62
C SER A 456 -11.47 -18.12 -48.08
N LEU A 457 -11.85 -18.89 -47.03
CA LEU A 457 -11.42 -20.29 -46.81
C LEU A 457 -12.50 -21.18 -46.15
N ILE A 458 -12.60 -22.42 -46.62
CA ILE A 458 -13.55 -23.50 -46.25
C ILE A 458 -12.81 -24.85 -46.48
N GLY A 459 -13.00 -25.96 -45.74
CA GLY A 459 -13.80 -26.23 -44.54
C GLY A 459 -14.16 -27.74 -44.40
N GLY A 460 -14.44 -28.21 -43.18
CA GLY A 460 -14.66 -29.63 -42.82
C GLY A 460 -13.50 -30.21 -41.99
N GLY A 461 -13.66 -31.18 -41.07
CA GLY A 461 -14.78 -32.05 -40.66
C GLY A 461 -14.23 -33.47 -40.41
N GLY A 462 -14.63 -34.30 -39.42
CA GLY A 462 -15.61 -34.22 -38.32
C GLY A 462 -15.58 -35.51 -37.46
N ALA A 463 -16.58 -35.71 -36.55
CA ALA A 463 -16.79 -36.86 -35.63
C ALA A 463 -15.74 -37.05 -34.49
N GLY A 464 -16.05 -37.52 -33.26
CA GLY A 464 -17.28 -37.92 -32.55
C GLY A 464 -16.93 -38.77 -31.29
N ALA A 465 -17.78 -39.10 -30.30
CA ALA A 465 -19.12 -38.63 -29.89
C ALA A 465 -19.49 -39.19 -28.47
N GLY A 466 -20.42 -38.56 -27.75
CA GLY A 466 -21.02 -39.04 -26.46
C GLY A 466 -20.51 -38.34 -25.18
N GLY A 467 -21.34 -38.00 -24.18
CA GLY A 467 -22.80 -38.07 -24.08
C GLY A 467 -23.32 -37.38 -22.79
N SER A 468 -24.57 -36.90 -22.80
CA SER A 468 -25.29 -36.38 -21.61
C SER A 468 -26.27 -37.45 -21.09
N PRO A 469 -26.82 -37.34 -19.86
CA PRO A 469 -28.01 -36.48 -19.69
C PRO A 469 -28.20 -35.84 -18.30
N SER A 470 -28.80 -34.65 -18.26
CA SER A 470 -30.02 -34.37 -17.48
C SER A 470 -30.42 -32.91 -17.69
N GLY A 471 -31.70 -32.66 -17.93
CA GLY A 471 -32.24 -31.31 -18.07
C GLY A 471 -33.49 -31.17 -17.21
N ILE A 472 -33.69 -29.97 -16.66
CA ILE A 472 -34.99 -29.50 -16.18
C ILE A 472 -35.20 -28.12 -16.80
N GLY A 473 -36.24 -27.99 -17.62
CA GLY A 473 -36.63 -26.73 -18.24
C GLY A 473 -37.51 -25.91 -17.31
N GLY A 474 -37.31 -24.59 -17.30
CA GLY A 474 -38.18 -23.62 -16.64
C GLY A 474 -38.18 -22.31 -17.42
N ASN A 475 -39.37 -21.79 -17.74
CA ASN A 475 -39.53 -20.60 -18.60
C ASN A 475 -38.90 -19.36 -17.97
N VAL A 476 -38.13 -18.60 -18.75
CA VAL A 476 -37.69 -17.24 -18.40
C VAL A 476 -38.47 -16.23 -19.24
N ALA A 477 -39.50 -15.63 -18.63
CA ALA A 477 -40.14 -14.41 -19.11
C ALA A 477 -40.59 -13.59 -17.89
N ASN A 478 -40.44 -12.26 -17.98
CA ASN A 478 -40.73 -11.23 -16.97
C ASN A 478 -39.70 -11.04 -15.84
N ALA A 479 -38.68 -10.21 -16.10
CA ALA A 479 -37.90 -9.49 -15.09
C ALA A 479 -37.29 -8.20 -15.68
N LEU A 480 -38.13 -7.25 -16.13
CA LEU A 480 -37.68 -5.99 -16.77
C LEU A 480 -38.25 -4.69 -16.16
N GLU A 481 -38.91 -4.75 -15.00
CA GLU A 481 -39.49 -3.55 -14.34
C GLU A 481 -38.89 -3.21 -12.95
N ALA A 482 -37.88 -3.94 -12.49
CA ALA A 482 -37.20 -3.67 -11.21
C ALA A 482 -36.38 -2.34 -11.13
N PRO A 483 -35.74 -1.79 -12.19
CA PRO A 483 -34.77 -0.70 -12.00
C PRO A 483 -35.40 0.67 -11.73
N ALA A 484 -36.68 0.89 -12.08
CA ALA A 484 -37.34 2.19 -11.90
C ALA A 484 -37.70 2.47 -10.42
N ALA A 485 -38.13 1.45 -9.67
CA ALA A 485 -38.56 1.60 -8.29
C ALA A 485 -37.40 1.98 -7.34
N ALA A 486 -36.21 1.42 -7.55
CA ALA A 486 -35.03 1.72 -6.74
C ALA A 486 -34.54 3.17 -6.94
N ALA A 487 -34.55 3.67 -8.19
CA ALA A 487 -34.19 5.06 -8.49
C ALA A 487 -35.20 6.06 -7.87
N ALA A 488 -36.50 5.75 -7.90
CA ALA A 488 -37.53 6.58 -7.29
C ALA A 488 -37.44 6.63 -5.75
N ALA A 489 -36.98 5.55 -5.11
CA ALA A 489 -36.74 5.51 -3.66
C ALA A 489 -35.54 6.38 -3.25
N ALA A 490 -34.46 6.38 -4.05
CA ALA A 490 -33.29 7.23 -3.81
C ALA A 490 -33.63 8.74 -3.93
N ALA A 491 -34.36 9.13 -4.98
CA ALA A 491 -34.74 10.53 -5.19
C ALA A 491 -35.62 11.09 -4.05
N LYS A 492 -36.53 10.29 -3.49
CA LYS A 492 -37.36 10.70 -2.34
C LYS A 492 -36.59 10.85 -1.03
N ALA A 493 -35.42 10.21 -0.89
CA ALA A 493 -34.57 10.36 0.28
C ALA A 493 -33.81 11.70 0.28
N GLU A 494 -33.38 12.20 -0.89
CA GLU A 494 -32.75 13.53 -1.00
C GLU A 494 -33.74 14.66 -0.68
N GLU A 495 -34.99 14.56 -1.16
CA GLU A 495 -36.02 15.58 -0.92
C GLU A 495 -36.33 15.72 0.58
N ALA A 496 -36.45 14.60 1.31
CA ALA A 496 -36.70 14.58 2.76
C ALA A 496 -35.54 15.19 3.60
N ILE A 497 -34.30 15.08 3.13
CA ILE A 497 -33.13 15.66 3.80
C ILE A 497 -33.08 17.20 3.60
N SER A 498 -33.59 17.72 2.48
CA SER A 498 -33.59 19.15 2.20
C SER A 498 -34.60 19.98 3.02
N VAL A 499 -35.68 19.36 3.51
CA VAL A 499 -36.81 20.07 4.16
C VAL A 499 -36.65 20.20 5.69
N SER A 500 -35.74 19.47 6.32
CA SER A 500 -35.59 19.44 7.79
C SER A 500 -34.62 20.49 8.38
N GLY A 501 -34.06 21.38 7.55
CA GLY A 501 -33.10 22.40 7.97
C GLY A 501 -33.60 23.84 7.84
N VAL A 502 -34.52 24.31 8.72
CA VAL A 502 -34.64 25.71 9.19
C VAL A 502 -35.82 25.87 10.18
N LYS A 503 -35.63 26.72 11.20
CA LYS A 503 -36.46 27.00 12.41
C LYS A 503 -36.37 25.94 13.52
N GLY A 504 -36.25 26.28 14.81
CA GLY A 504 -36.20 27.62 15.42
C GLY A 504 -37.25 27.81 16.53
N GLU A 505 -36.84 27.49 17.76
CA GLU A 505 -37.43 27.87 19.06
C GLU A 505 -38.81 27.34 19.55
N ASN A 506 -38.83 27.14 20.88
CA ASN A 506 -39.94 27.16 21.83
C ASN A 506 -40.99 26.03 21.83
N GLY A 507 -40.94 25.25 22.91
CA GLY A 507 -41.70 23.99 23.10
C GLY A 507 -43.14 24.12 23.60
N VAL A 508 -43.75 22.97 23.91
CA VAL A 508 -44.91 22.76 24.80
C VAL A 508 -44.97 21.27 25.21
N LYS A 509 -45.70 20.96 26.28
CA LYS A 509 -45.80 19.62 26.92
C LYS A 509 -46.86 18.70 26.29
N GLY A 510 -46.68 17.39 26.49
CA GLY A 510 -47.70 16.33 26.37
C GLY A 510 -47.86 15.76 24.95
N GLY A 511 -48.24 14.49 24.76
CA GLY A 511 -48.54 13.42 25.72
C GLY A 511 -49.35 12.31 25.03
N VAL A 512 -49.21 11.05 25.52
CA VAL A 512 -49.61 9.77 24.89
C VAL A 512 -48.64 9.31 23.80
#